data_AF-A0A0M1JEV0-F1
#
_entry.id   AF-A0A0M1JEV0-F1
#
_cell.length_a   1.000
_cell.length_b   1.000
_cell.length_c   1.000
_cell.angle_alpha   90.00
_cell.angle_beta   90.00
_cell.angle_gamma   90.00
#
_symmetry.space_group_name_H-M   'P 1'
#
loop_
_entity.id
_entity.type
_entity.pdbx_description
1 polymer ?
#
loop_
_entity_poly.entity_id
_entity_poly.type
_entity_poly.pdbx_seq_one_letter_code
_entity_poly.pdbx_strand_id
1 'polypeptide(L)' 'MAGRFEGLSDSEWQMFADLFPTPKIRKRGMPPIPFRKILNKLLYILITGCRWCDVPIGE' A
#
# COMPACT_ATOMS: atom_id res chain seq x y z
N MET A 1 -12.60 -16.87 12.11
CA MET A 1 -12.51 -15.41 11.88
C MET A 1 -11.65 -15.23 10.65
N ALA A 2 -12.17 -14.63 9.57
CA ALA A 2 -11.35 -14.36 8.39
C ALA A 2 -10.16 -13.48 8.82
N GLY A 3 -8.95 -13.89 8.46
CA GLY A 3 -7.69 -13.37 9.00
C GLY A 3 -7.55 -11.86 8.86
N ARG A 4 -6.88 -11.25 9.84
CA ARG A 4 -6.49 -9.83 9.80
C ARG A 4 -5.67 -9.58 8.52
N PHE A 5 -5.94 -8.48 7.81
CA PHE A 5 -5.12 -8.09 6.68
C PHE A 5 -3.78 -7.53 7.17
N GLU A 6 -2.69 -8.24 6.87
CA GLU A 6 -1.32 -7.86 7.27
C GLU A 6 -0.53 -7.17 6.14
N GLY A 7 -1.15 -7.03 4.97
CA GLY A 7 -0.51 -6.53 3.75
C GLY A 7 -0.35 -7.62 2.70
N LEU A 8 -0.12 -7.19 1.46
CA LEU A 8 0.12 -8.11 0.35
C LEU A 8 1.46 -8.83 0.52
N SER A 9 1.44 -10.15 0.36
CA SER A 9 2.64 -10.96 0.15
C SER A 9 3.36 -10.58 -1.15
N ASP A 10 4.59 -11.07 -1.34
CA ASP A 10 5.35 -10.78 -2.56
C ASP A 10 4.66 -11.33 -3.81
N SER A 11 4.11 -12.55 -3.72
CA SER A 11 3.35 -13.17 -4.81
C SER A 11 2.09 -12.39 -5.16
N GLU A 12 1.34 -11.92 -4.16
CA GLU A 12 0.15 -11.11 -4.41
C GLU A 12 0.50 -9.74 -4.98
N TRP A 13 1.59 -9.14 -4.51
CA TRP A 13 2.09 -7.87 -5.04
C TRP A 13 2.42 -7.97 -6.54
N GLN A 14 3.01 -9.08 -7.00
CA GLN A 14 3.33 -9.27 -8.42
C GLN A 14 2.09 -9.21 -9.32
N MET A 15 0.92 -9.60 -8.81
CA MET A 15 -0.33 -9.49 -9.58
C MET A 15 -0.75 -8.03 -9.86
N PHE A 16 -0.31 -7.10 -9.01
CA PHE A 16 -0.64 -5.67 -9.13
C PHE A 16 0.49 -4.83 -9.69
N ALA A 17 1.73 -5.29 -9.60
CA ALA A 17 2.93 -4.49 -9.90
C ALA A 17 2.87 -3.84 -11.28
N ASP A 18 2.41 -4.58 -12.29
CA ASP A 18 2.34 -4.14 -13.68
C ASP A 18 1.22 -3.11 -13.95
N LEU A 19 0.29 -2.92 -13.02
CA LEU A 19 -0.77 -1.92 -13.13
C LEU A 19 -0.27 -0.51 -12.76
N PHE A 20 0.84 -0.43 -12.03
CA PHE A 20 1.38 0.85 -11.59
C PHE A 20 2.34 1.43 -12.64
N PRO A 21 2.31 2.75 -12.86
CA PRO A 21 3.26 3.39 -13.76
C PRO A 21 4.67 3.28 -13.19
N THR A 22 5.67 3.32 -14.07
CA THR A 22 7.06 3.43 -13.63
C THR A 22 7.24 4.68 -12.77
N PRO A 23 7.88 4.57 -11.58
CA PRO A 23 8.01 5.69 -10.66
C PRO A 23 8.80 6.81 -11.33
N LYS A 24 8.14 7.95 -11.55
CA LYS A 24 8.79 9.13 -12.11
C LYS A 24 9.77 9.70 -11.09
N ILE A 25 10.97 10.04 -11.55
CA ILE A 25 11.93 10.81 -10.75
C ILE A 25 11.26 12.14 -10.42
N ARG A 26 10.98 12.36 -9.13
CA ARG A 26 10.32 13.56 -8.64
C ARG A 26 11.33 14.67 -8.39
N LYS A 27 10.87 15.92 -8.46
CA LYS A 27 11.68 17.11 -8.16
C LYS A 27 12.26 17.03 -6.74
N ARG A 28 13.40 17.69 -6.53
CA ARG A 28 14.06 17.79 -5.21
C ARG A 28 13.05 18.19 -4.12
N GLY A 29 13.04 17.46 -3.01
CA GLY A 29 12.10 17.67 -1.89
C GLY A 29 10.83 16.82 -1.91
N MET A 30 10.61 16.01 -2.95
CA MET A 30 9.44 15.13 -3.04
C MET A 30 9.85 13.67 -3.24
N PRO A 31 10.32 12.97 -2.19
CA PRO A 31 10.75 11.57 -2.33
C PRO A 31 9.59 10.69 -2.86
N PRO A 32 9.88 9.73 -3.75
CA PRO A 32 8.86 8.79 -4.22
C PRO A 32 8.46 7.84 -3.09
N ILE A 33 7.16 7.60 -2.96
CA ILE A 33 6.62 6.60 -2.03
C ILE A 33 6.35 5.31 -2.83
N PRO A 34 6.81 4.14 -2.36
CA PRO A 34 6.54 2.87 -3.04
C PRO A 34 5.05 2.59 -3.17
N PHE A 35 4.58 2.22 -4.37
CA PHE A 35 3.16 1.94 -4.62
C PHE A 35 2.60 0.83 -3.76
N ARG A 36 3.39 -0.21 -3.45
CA ARG A 36 3.00 -1.28 -2.53
C ARG A 36 2.57 -0.77 -1.15
N LYS A 37 3.28 0.25 -0.61
CA LYS A 37 2.92 0.85 0.67
C LYS A 37 1.57 1.56 0.60
N ILE A 38 1.29 2.23 -0.52
CA ILE A 38 0.01 2.92 -0.77
C ILE A 38 -1.12 1.89 -0.89
N LEU A 39 -0.92 0.85 -1.71
CA LEU A 39 -1.93 -0.19 -1.95
C LEU A 39 -2.28 -0.95 -0.66
N ASN A 40 -1.28 -1.32 0.15
CA ASN A 40 -1.52 -1.97 1.44
C ASN A 40 -2.38 -1.09 2.37
N LYS A 41 -2.12 0.21 2.45
CA LYS A 41 -2.95 1.12 3.27
C LYS A 41 -4.38 1.21 2.74
N LEU A 42 -4.56 1.31 1.43
CA LEU A 42 -5.89 1.36 0.81
C LEU A 42 -6.67 0.07 1.08
N LEU A 43 -6.06 -1.08 0.86
CA LEU A 43 -6.70 -2.38 1.13
C LEU A 43 -7.04 -2.53 2.61
N TYR A 44 -6.16 -2.13 3.52
CA TYR A 44 -6.45 -2.17 4.95
C TYR A 44 -7.69 -1.33 5.30
N ILE A 45 -7.78 -0.09 4.80
CA ILE A 45 -8.95 0.77 5.03
C ILE A 45 -10.21 0.13 4.44
N LEU A 46 -10.15 -0.38 3.21
CA LEU A 46 -11.30 -0.97 2.53
C LEU A 46 -11.79 -2.26 3.18
N ILE A 47 -10.89 -3.07 3.75
CA ILE A 47 -11.22 -4.31 4.45
C ILE A 47 -11.76 -4.04 5.86
N THR A 48 -11.15 -3.09 6.59
CA THR A 48 -11.49 -2.84 8.01
C THR A 48 -12.56 -1.77 8.21
N GLY A 49 -12.76 -0.89 7.23
CA GLY A 49 -13.62 0.29 7.35
C GLY A 49 -13.10 1.37 8.32
N CYS A 50 -11.82 1.31 8.73
CA CYS A 50 -11.26 2.27 9.67
C CYS A 50 -11.05 3.66 9.04
N ARG A 51 -10.85 4.68 9.89
CA ARG A 51 -10.45 6.00 9.40
C ARG A 51 -8.99 5.98 8.98
N TRP A 52 -8.59 6.91 8.12
CA TRP A 52 -7.21 7.07 7.67
C TRP A 52 -6.20 7.27 8.81
N CYS A 53 -6.59 7.97 9.88
CA CYS A 53 -5.75 8.19 11.06
C CYS A 53 -5.58 6.93 11.92
N ASP A 54 -6.45 5.94 11.77
CA ASP A 54 -6.45 4.70 12.55
C ASP A 54 -5.68 3.57 11.83
N VAL A 55 -5.20 3.83 10.60
CA VAL A 55 -4.38 2.85 9.86
C VAL A 55 -3.07 2.64 10.62
N PRO A 56 -2.72 1.38 10.97
CA PRO A 56 -1.50 1.10 11.68
C PRO A 56 -0.30 1.58 10.86
N ILE A 57 0.53 2.40 11.50
CA ILE A 57 1.83 2.81 10.95
C ILE A 57 2.81 1.73 11.40
N GLY A 58 2.90 0.64 10.62
CA GLY A 58 3.96 -0.36 10.81
C GLY A 58 5.33 0.25 10.46
N GLU A 59 6.36 -0.18 11.19
CA GLU A 59 7.77 0.24 11.05
C GLU A 59 8.32 0.17 9.61
#